data_AF-K1RUQ5-F1
#
_entry.id   AF-K1RUQ5-F1
#
_cell.length_a   1.000
_cell.length_b   1.000
_cell.length_c   1.000
_cell.angle_alpha   90.00
_cell.angle_beta   90.00
_cell.angle_gamma   90.00
#
_symmetry.space_group_name_H-M   'P 1'
#
loop_
_entity.id
_entity.type
_entity.pdbx_description
1 polymer ?
#
loop_
_entity_poly.entity_id
_entity_poly.type
_entity_poly.pdbx_seq_one_letter_code
_entity_poly.pdbx_strand_id
1 'polypeptide(L)'
;MSVFHKKYPGITFKLTEEKVPEIMNKCLLGDIDIFLTDGRINGELFDKETLFEERLLMVVPKNLAINEEIGEYQIPIEKLLSDKIDYSSVKTLDISKMKDEEFVLLNEDQHVRRMVDSIFEKAGFTPNVILQTSQTVTGLAMTLANMGISFVTETTIKYNN
;
A
#
# COMPACT_ATOMS: atom_id res chain seq x y z
N MET A 1 -17.06 -10.78 -5.22
CA MET A 1 -18.09 -11.61 -4.55
C MET A 1 -19.43 -11.68 -5.31
N SER A 2 -20.09 -10.56 -5.65
CA SER A 2 -21.45 -10.60 -6.23
C SER A 2 -21.57 -11.30 -7.61
N VAL A 3 -20.56 -11.16 -8.49
CA VAL A 3 -20.57 -11.80 -9.82
C VAL A 3 -20.33 -13.32 -9.72
N PHE A 4 -19.41 -13.76 -8.87
CA PHE A 4 -19.10 -15.18 -8.70
C PHE A 4 -20.27 -15.94 -8.06
N HIS A 5 -20.87 -15.40 -6.99
CA HIS A 5 -22.01 -16.05 -6.34
C HIS A 5 -23.23 -16.15 -7.27
N LYS A 6 -23.47 -15.14 -8.12
CA LYS A 6 -24.49 -15.22 -9.19
C LYS A 6 -24.21 -16.34 -10.19
N LYS A 7 -22.94 -16.55 -10.54
CA LYS A 7 -22.52 -17.59 -11.50
C LYS A 7 -22.55 -19.00 -10.87
N TYR A 8 -22.31 -19.10 -9.57
CA TYR A 8 -22.23 -20.38 -8.83
C TYR A 8 -23.01 -20.30 -7.51
N PRO A 9 -24.36 -20.35 -7.54
CA PRO A 9 -25.20 -20.15 -6.36
C PRO A 9 -25.11 -21.28 -5.33
N GLY A 10 -24.66 -22.48 -5.72
CA GLY A 10 -24.44 -23.62 -4.82
C GLY A 10 -23.15 -23.53 -3.99
N ILE A 11 -22.28 -22.53 -4.25
CA ILE A 11 -21.02 -22.34 -3.53
C ILE A 11 -21.24 -21.29 -2.43
N THR A 12 -20.97 -21.68 -1.18
CA THR A 12 -20.99 -20.79 -0.02
C THR A 12 -19.58 -20.34 0.30
N PHE A 13 -19.37 -19.03 0.43
CA PHE A 13 -18.09 -18.46 0.83
C PHE A 13 -18.01 -18.27 2.34
N LYS A 14 -16.87 -18.62 2.92
CA LYS A 14 -16.49 -18.22 4.28
C LYS A 14 -15.23 -17.37 4.18
N LEU A 15 -15.29 -16.15 4.71
CA LEU A 15 -14.13 -15.27 4.81
C LEU A 15 -13.56 -15.37 6.21
N THR A 16 -12.24 -15.55 6.30
CA THR A 16 -11.50 -15.55 7.56
C THR A 16 -10.34 -14.57 7.41
N GLU A 17 -10.26 -13.58 8.30
CA GLU A 17 -9.16 -12.63 8.37
C GLU A 17 -8.25 -12.99 9.55
N GLU A 18 -6.98 -13.24 9.28
CA GLU A 18 -5.96 -13.61 10.27
C GLU A 18 -4.60 -13.08 9.84
N LYS A 19 -3.60 -13.10 10.74
CA LYS A 19 -2.22 -12.78 10.35
C LYS A 19 -1.67 -13.89 9.44
N VAL A 20 -0.68 -13.53 8.62
CA VAL A 20 -0.05 -14.47 7.66
C VAL A 20 0.39 -15.79 8.30
N PRO A 21 1.06 -15.84 9.47
CA PRO A 21 1.42 -17.11 10.10
C PRO A 21 0.21 -17.98 10.49
N GLU A 22 -0.86 -17.36 10.97
CA GLU A 22 -2.06 -18.05 11.43
C GLU A 22 -2.88 -18.58 10.26
N ILE A 23 -3.04 -17.79 9.19
CA ILE A 23 -3.79 -18.22 8.01
C ILE A 23 -3.07 -19.33 7.24
N MET A 24 -1.74 -19.30 7.18
CA MET A 24 -0.92 -20.38 6.62
C MET A 24 -1.09 -21.68 7.40
N ASN A 25 -1.04 -21.62 8.74
CA ASN A 25 -1.26 -22.81 9.57
C ASN A 25 -2.66 -23.40 9.38
N LYS A 26 -3.71 -22.56 9.32
CA LYS A 26 -5.07 -23.01 9.04
C LYS A 26 -5.19 -23.67 7.67
N CYS A 27 -4.49 -23.17 6.66
CA CYS A 27 -4.46 -23.79 5.34
C CYS A 27 -3.77 -25.18 5.36
N LEU A 28 -2.63 -25.31 6.06
CA LEU A 28 -1.96 -26.61 6.22
C LEU A 28 -2.79 -27.65 6.98
N LEU A 29 -3.63 -27.21 7.92
CA LEU A 29 -4.55 -28.08 8.65
C LEU A 29 -5.83 -28.43 7.87
N GLY A 30 -6.06 -27.81 6.71
CA GLY A 30 -7.25 -28.02 5.89
C GLY A 30 -8.47 -27.22 6.32
N ASP A 31 -8.31 -26.23 7.21
CA ASP A 31 -9.39 -25.33 7.64
C ASP A 31 -9.67 -24.21 6.62
N ILE A 32 -8.71 -23.92 5.73
CA ILE A 32 -8.79 -22.91 4.67
C ILE A 32 -8.34 -23.52 3.35
N ASP A 33 -9.20 -23.42 2.33
CA ASP A 33 -8.90 -23.92 0.99
C ASP A 33 -7.90 -23.02 0.23
N ILE A 34 -8.08 -21.70 0.34
CA ILE A 34 -7.29 -20.68 -0.38
C ILE A 34 -7.12 -19.47 0.54
N PHE A 35 -5.92 -18.90 0.59
CA PHE A 35 -5.66 -17.63 1.26
C PHE A 35 -4.97 -16.63 0.32
N LEU A 36 -5.15 -15.35 0.61
CA LEU A 36 -4.54 -14.24 -0.10
C LEU A 36 -3.56 -13.53 0.82
N THR A 37 -2.38 -13.21 0.33
CA THR A 37 -1.35 -12.56 1.14
C THR A 37 -0.31 -11.86 0.29
N ASP A 38 0.21 -10.76 0.81
CA ASP A 38 1.40 -10.04 0.39
C ASP A 38 2.69 -10.58 1.05
N GLY A 39 2.55 -11.55 1.95
CA GLY A 39 3.64 -12.17 2.70
C GLY A 39 4.46 -13.18 1.91
N ARG A 40 5.64 -13.53 2.45
CA ARG A 40 6.51 -14.56 1.85
C ARG A 40 5.90 -15.95 2.07
N ILE A 41 5.77 -16.70 0.98
CA ILE A 41 5.24 -18.06 0.98
C ILE A 41 6.36 -19.07 0.70
N ASN A 42 6.42 -20.10 1.54
CA ASN A 42 7.28 -21.26 1.34
C ASN A 42 6.70 -22.14 0.22
N GLY A 43 7.37 -22.19 -0.93
CA GLY A 43 6.96 -22.98 -2.09
C GLY A 43 7.06 -24.50 -1.91
N GLU A 44 7.70 -24.98 -0.84
CA GLU A 44 7.68 -26.41 -0.48
C GLU A 44 6.37 -26.81 0.21
N LEU A 45 5.66 -25.84 0.81
CA LEU A 45 4.46 -26.08 1.60
C LEU A 45 3.18 -25.65 0.89
N PHE A 46 3.28 -24.72 -0.05
CA PHE A 46 2.12 -24.13 -0.73
C PHE A 46 2.38 -23.92 -2.21
N ASP A 47 1.39 -24.27 -3.02
CA ASP A 47 1.26 -23.73 -4.37
C ASP A 47 0.88 -22.25 -4.30
N LYS A 48 1.43 -21.43 -5.18
CA LYS A 48 1.16 -19.99 -5.21
C LYS A 48 1.02 -19.47 -6.63
N GLU A 49 0.14 -18.51 -6.78
CA GLU A 49 -0.06 -17.76 -8.02
C GLU A 49 -0.05 -16.26 -7.70
N THR A 50 0.69 -15.50 -8.50
CA THR A 50 0.70 -14.03 -8.37
C THR A 50 -0.58 -13.48 -8.98
N LEU A 51 -1.45 -12.90 -8.16
CA LEU A 51 -2.69 -12.29 -8.64
C LEU A 51 -2.47 -10.92 -9.28
N PHE A 52 -1.73 -10.06 -8.59
CA PHE A 52 -1.36 -8.73 -9.04
C PHE A 52 -0.16 -8.22 -8.25
N GLU A 53 0.51 -7.22 -8.81
CA GLU A 53 1.51 -6.42 -8.09
C GLU A 53 0.85 -5.13 -7.59
N GLU A 54 1.25 -4.69 -6.40
CA GLU A 54 0.79 -3.44 -5.82
C GLU A 54 1.99 -2.60 -5.42
N ARG A 55 1.97 -1.31 -5.76
CA ARG A 55 3.03 -0.38 -5.40
C ARG A 55 2.59 0.58 -4.31
N LEU A 56 3.57 0.91 -3.46
CA LEU A 56 3.46 1.98 -2.48
C LEU A 56 3.81 3.31 -3.15
N LEU A 57 2.94 4.29 -2.99
CA LEU A 57 3.06 5.65 -3.52
C LEU A 57 3.17 6.63 -2.36
N MET A 58 4.07 7.61 -2.50
CA MET A 58 4.13 8.78 -1.62
C MET A 58 3.16 9.84 -2.15
N VAL A 59 2.26 10.30 -1.29
CA VAL A 59 1.30 11.36 -1.61
C VAL A 59 1.78 12.65 -0.98
N VAL A 60 2.01 13.65 -1.82
CA VAL A 60 2.53 14.96 -1.41
C VAL A 60 1.43 16.00 -1.59
N PRO A 61 1.15 16.85 -0.57
CA PRO A 61 0.19 17.93 -0.72
C PRO A 61 0.54 18.86 -1.89
N LYS A 62 -0.48 19.27 -2.66
CA LYS A 62 -0.26 20.10 -3.86
C LYS A 62 0.43 21.43 -3.54
N ASN A 63 0.10 22.02 -2.38
CA ASN A 63 0.58 23.34 -1.97
C ASN A 63 1.86 23.29 -1.11
N LEU A 64 2.47 22.11 -0.94
CA LEU A 64 3.72 21.98 -0.21
C LEU A 64 4.87 22.50 -1.08
N ALA A 65 5.73 23.36 -0.54
CA ALA A 65 6.78 24.05 -1.31
C ALA A 65 7.71 23.07 -2.05
N ILE A 66 8.09 21.97 -1.39
CA ILE A 66 8.94 20.93 -1.97
C ILE A 66 8.33 20.30 -3.24
N ASN A 67 7.02 20.39 -3.43
CA ASN A 67 6.33 19.80 -4.58
C ASN A 67 6.70 20.49 -5.90
N GLU A 68 7.14 21.75 -5.85
CA GLU A 68 7.71 22.45 -7.01
C GLU A 68 9.10 21.87 -7.36
N GLU A 69 9.90 21.52 -6.35
CA GLU A 69 11.26 20.98 -6.53
C GLU A 69 11.25 19.53 -7.03
N ILE A 70 10.28 18.72 -6.60
CA ILE A 70 10.16 17.31 -6.98
C ILE A 70 9.20 17.09 -8.16
N GLY A 71 8.85 18.15 -8.91
CA GLY A 71 7.89 18.09 -10.01
C GLY A 71 8.21 17.02 -11.06
N GLU A 72 9.49 16.77 -11.34
CA GLU A 72 9.93 15.78 -12.33
C GLU A 72 9.69 14.31 -11.92
N TYR A 73 9.43 14.05 -10.62
CA TYR A 73 9.18 12.71 -10.08
C TYR A 73 7.67 12.41 -9.97
N GLN A 74 6.81 13.41 -10.23
CA GLN A 74 5.37 13.25 -10.13
C GLN A 74 4.84 12.27 -11.18
N ILE A 75 3.90 11.43 -10.77
CA ILE A 75 3.16 10.55 -11.67
C ILE A 75 1.79 11.20 -11.94
N PRO A 76 1.45 11.52 -13.19
CA PRO A 76 0.12 12.02 -13.53
C PRO A 76 -0.99 11.05 -13.11
N ILE A 77 -2.06 11.56 -12.51
CA ILE A 77 -3.16 10.74 -12.00
C ILE A 77 -3.86 9.95 -13.11
N GLU A 78 -3.95 10.52 -14.31
CA GLU A 78 -4.55 9.88 -15.48
C GLU A 78 -3.76 8.63 -15.89
N LYS A 79 -2.44 8.64 -15.69
CA LYS A 79 -1.61 7.47 -15.92
C LYS A 79 -1.86 6.40 -14.86
N LEU A 80 -1.97 6.77 -13.58
CA LEU A 80 -2.29 5.86 -12.46
C LEU A 80 -3.61 5.13 -12.66
N LEU A 81 -4.62 5.82 -13.19
CA LEU A 81 -5.95 5.26 -13.43
C LEU A 81 -6.04 4.39 -14.70
N SER A 82 -5.03 4.44 -15.57
CA SER A 82 -5.07 3.75 -16.88
C SER A 82 -4.60 2.29 -16.86
N ASP A 83 -4.13 1.77 -15.71
CA ASP A 83 -3.51 0.44 -15.53
C ASP A 83 -2.32 0.14 -16.47
N LYS A 84 -1.76 1.19 -17.12
CA LYS A 84 -0.67 1.07 -18.12
C LYS A 84 0.50 1.98 -17.79
N ILE A 85 0.87 2.10 -16.51
CA ILE A 85 2.10 2.81 -16.15
C ILE A 85 3.30 1.95 -16.48
N ASP A 86 4.15 2.47 -17.36
CA ASP A 86 5.52 2.01 -17.47
C ASP A 86 6.37 2.65 -16.37
N TYR A 87 6.54 1.93 -15.27
CA TYR A 87 7.34 2.39 -14.13
C TYR A 87 8.83 2.53 -14.45
N SER A 88 9.33 1.95 -15.53
CA SER A 88 10.71 2.18 -15.97
C SER A 88 10.93 3.61 -16.48
N SER A 89 9.85 4.29 -16.89
CA SER A 89 9.85 5.70 -17.31
C SER A 89 9.67 6.68 -16.15
N VAL A 90 9.34 6.20 -14.95
CA VAL A 90 9.14 7.02 -13.76
C VAL A 90 10.48 7.30 -13.08
N LYS A 91 10.82 8.57 -12.87
CA LYS A 91 12.04 8.94 -12.15
C LYS A 91 11.93 8.52 -10.69
N THR A 92 13.01 7.95 -10.18
CA THR A 92 13.12 7.59 -8.76
C THR A 92 13.54 8.81 -7.95
N LEU A 93 12.72 9.21 -6.98
CA LEU A 93 13.05 10.26 -6.03
C LEU A 93 13.97 9.69 -4.93
N ASP A 94 15.08 10.38 -4.65
CA ASP A 94 15.82 10.17 -3.42
C ASP A 94 15.01 10.73 -2.24
N ILE A 95 14.44 9.84 -1.44
CA ILE A 95 13.55 10.20 -0.33
C ILE A 95 14.26 11.01 0.77
N SER A 96 15.60 11.02 0.83
CA SER A 96 16.34 11.87 1.77
C SER A 96 16.08 13.37 1.54
N LYS A 97 15.61 13.76 0.33
CA LYS A 97 15.14 15.12 0.03
C LYS A 97 13.91 15.52 0.86
N MET A 98 13.14 14.55 1.35
CA MET A 98 11.90 14.77 2.10
C MET A 98 12.13 14.83 3.62
N LYS A 99 13.39 14.81 4.08
CA LYS A 99 13.74 14.66 5.51
C LYS A 99 13.18 15.77 6.43
N ASP A 100 13.00 16.97 5.88
CA ASP A 100 12.58 18.15 6.63
C ASP A 100 11.05 18.35 6.57
N GLU A 101 10.33 17.44 5.90
CA GLU A 101 8.88 17.50 5.72
C GLU A 101 8.11 16.78 6.84
N GLU A 102 6.84 17.14 6.97
CA GLU A 102 5.92 16.55 7.94
C GLU A 102 5.16 15.36 7.35
N PHE A 103 5.04 14.28 8.14
CA PHE A 103 4.44 13.03 7.70
C PHE A 103 3.20 12.65 8.51
N VAL A 104 2.17 12.17 7.81
CA VAL A 104 0.99 11.49 8.35
C VAL A 104 1.16 9.99 8.05
N LEU A 105 1.47 9.20 9.07
CA LEU A 105 1.80 7.79 8.90
C LEU A 105 0.73 6.86 9.48
N LEU A 106 0.78 5.61 9.04
CA LEU A 106 0.01 4.54 9.65
C LEU A 106 0.57 4.14 11.02
N ASN A 107 -0.23 3.45 11.83
CA ASN A 107 0.23 2.89 13.10
C ASN A 107 1.28 1.79 12.89
N GLU A 108 2.18 1.62 13.87
CA GLU A 108 3.38 0.76 13.78
C GLU A 108 3.10 -0.74 13.63
N ASP A 109 1.91 -1.17 14.05
CA ASP A 109 1.43 -2.54 13.91
C ASP A 109 1.06 -2.92 12.47
N GLN A 110 0.93 -1.93 11.57
CA GLN A 110 0.50 -2.14 10.19
C GLN A 110 1.67 -2.48 9.26
N HIS A 111 1.43 -3.39 8.30
CA HIS A 111 2.49 -3.85 7.37
C HIS A 111 3.06 -2.71 6.51
N VAL A 112 2.18 -1.86 5.98
CA VAL A 112 2.57 -0.68 5.19
C VAL A 112 3.46 0.25 6.01
N ARG A 113 3.16 0.47 7.29
CA ARG A 113 4.01 1.30 8.17
C ARG A 113 5.42 0.73 8.29
N ARG A 114 5.56 -0.57 8.53
CA ARG A 114 6.89 -1.23 8.58
C ARG A 114 7.66 -1.10 7.27
N MET A 115 6.97 -1.15 6.13
CA MET A 115 7.58 -0.94 4.82
C MET A 115 8.11 0.50 4.69
N VAL A 116 7.30 1.49 5.08
CA VAL A 116 7.68 2.91 5.10
C VAL A 116 8.86 3.17 6.04
N ASP A 117 8.84 2.61 7.25
CA ASP A 117 9.95 2.75 8.20
C ASP A 117 11.27 2.21 7.63
N SER A 118 11.23 1.07 6.91
CA SER A 118 12.41 0.53 6.23
C SER A 118 12.93 1.44 5.11
N ILE A 119 12.04 2.19 4.45
CA ILE A 119 12.44 3.18 3.44
C ILE A 119 13.22 4.32 4.10
N PHE A 120 12.71 4.85 5.22
CA PHE A 120 13.38 5.92 5.97
C PHE A 120 14.71 5.47 6.58
N GLU A 121 14.76 4.27 7.16
CA GLU A 121 15.98 3.68 7.70
C GLU A 121 17.07 3.56 6.64
N LYS A 122 16.72 3.04 5.45
CA LYS A 122 17.66 2.94 4.31
C LYS A 122 18.11 4.31 3.79
N ALA A 123 17.26 5.33 3.91
CA ALA A 123 17.59 6.71 3.54
C ALA A 123 18.39 7.45 4.63
N GLY A 124 18.54 6.85 5.82
CA GLY A 124 19.36 7.39 6.89
C GLY A 124 18.74 8.58 7.64
N PHE A 125 17.41 8.72 7.66
CA PHE A 125 16.75 9.76 8.44
C PHE A 125 15.54 9.24 9.21
N THR A 126 15.16 9.98 10.27
CA THR A 126 13.93 9.74 11.03
C THR A 126 12.89 10.79 10.62
N PRO A 127 11.69 10.39 10.17
CA PRO A 127 10.68 11.34 9.70
C PRO A 127 10.08 12.16 10.85
N ASN A 128 9.67 13.40 10.57
CA ASN A 128 8.83 14.18 11.48
C ASN A 128 7.36 13.73 11.36
N VAL A 129 6.91 12.86 12.27
CA VAL A 129 5.55 12.31 12.25
C VAL A 129 4.61 13.19 13.06
N ILE A 130 3.74 13.93 12.39
CA ILE A 130 2.78 14.85 13.04
C ILE A 130 1.44 14.18 13.39
N LEU A 131 1.12 13.06 12.74
CA LEU A 131 -0.11 12.32 12.96
C LEU A 131 0.09 10.84 12.64
N GLN A 132 -0.53 10.00 13.46
CA GLN A 132 -0.64 8.56 13.23
C GLN A 132 -2.12 8.16 13.11
N THR A 133 -2.43 7.24 12.19
CA THR A 133 -3.80 6.75 11.97
C THR A 133 -3.81 5.25 11.65
N SER A 134 -4.90 4.56 11.96
CA SER A 134 -5.08 3.16 11.59
C SER A 134 -5.62 2.95 10.17
N GLN A 135 -6.08 4.01 9.51
CA GLN A 135 -6.79 3.92 8.22
C GLN A 135 -6.07 4.70 7.12
N THR A 136 -5.72 4.01 6.02
CA THR A 136 -5.05 4.61 4.86
C THR A 136 -5.84 5.76 4.24
N VAL A 137 -7.17 5.63 4.16
CA VAL A 137 -8.06 6.67 3.63
C VAL A 137 -8.02 7.94 4.49
N THR A 138 -7.92 7.79 5.82
CA THR A 138 -7.74 8.93 6.71
C THR A 138 -6.38 9.60 6.48
N GLY A 139 -5.30 8.83 6.34
CA GLY A 139 -3.98 9.37 6.02
C GLY A 139 -3.99 10.19 4.73
N LEU A 140 -4.59 9.64 3.68
CA LEU A 140 -4.79 10.33 2.40
C LEU A 140 -5.59 11.63 2.56
N ALA A 141 -6.72 11.59 3.28
CA ALA A 141 -7.55 12.78 3.48
C ALA A 141 -6.78 13.90 4.20
N MET A 142 -5.93 13.57 5.18
CA MET A 142 -5.11 14.56 5.88
C MET A 142 -4.03 15.15 4.97
N THR A 143 -3.45 14.36 4.08
CA THR A 143 -2.55 14.87 3.03
C THR A 143 -3.26 15.82 2.07
N LEU A 144 -4.47 15.47 1.63
CA LEU A 144 -5.29 16.35 0.78
C LEU A 144 -5.67 17.66 1.50
N ALA A 145 -5.79 17.62 2.83
CA ALA A 145 -5.98 18.80 3.68
C ALA A 145 -4.69 19.60 3.95
N ASN A 146 -3.57 19.25 3.30
CA ASN A 146 -2.24 19.85 3.47
C ASN A 146 -1.64 19.71 4.88
N MET A 147 -2.01 18.67 5.63
CA MET A 147 -1.41 18.43 6.95
C MET A 147 0.00 17.84 6.82
N GLY A 148 0.21 16.88 5.93
CA GLY A 148 1.51 16.26 5.75
C GLY A 148 1.52 15.18 4.69
N ILE A 149 2.68 14.63 4.40
CA ILE A 149 2.92 13.59 3.40
C ILE A 149 2.45 12.24 3.94
N SER A 150 1.76 11.45 3.11
CA SER A 150 1.34 10.08 3.45
C SER A 150 1.83 9.07 2.43
N PHE A 151 1.69 7.79 2.77
CA PHE A 151 1.96 6.68 1.87
C PHE A 151 0.72 5.83 1.69
N VAL A 152 0.38 5.52 0.45
CA VAL A 152 -0.81 4.76 0.08
C VAL A 152 -0.47 3.74 -0.99
N THR A 153 -1.28 2.70 -1.12
CA THR A 153 -1.13 1.78 -2.25
C THR A 153 -1.84 2.32 -3.50
N GLU A 154 -1.40 1.89 -4.69
CA GLU A 154 -2.07 2.24 -5.96
C GLU A 154 -3.58 1.98 -5.93
N THR A 155 -3.99 0.85 -5.36
CA THR A 155 -5.40 0.46 -5.21
C THR A 155 -6.19 1.49 -4.42
N THR A 156 -5.58 2.08 -3.38
CA THR A 156 -6.22 3.14 -2.58
C THR A 156 -6.58 4.34 -3.47
N ILE A 157 -5.69 4.73 -4.39
CA ILE A 157 -5.91 5.84 -5.33
C ILE A 157 -6.96 5.50 -6.39
N LYS A 158 -6.97 4.27 -6.90
CA LYS A 158 -7.88 3.83 -7.98
C LYS A 158 -9.34 3.73 -7.55
N TYR A 159 -9.59 3.38 -6.29
CA TYR A 159 -10.94 3.07 -5.81
C TYR A 159 -11.49 4.04 -4.74
N ASN A 160 -10.74 5.06 -4.34
CA ASN A 160 -11.20 6.09 -3.37
C ASN A 160 -11.09 7.55 -3.88
N ASN A 161 -10.80 7.78 -5.16
CA ASN A 161 -10.87 9.11 -5.79
C ASN A 161 -12.05 9.22 -6.75
#